data_AF-A0AAV5DCY8-F1
#
_entry.id   AF-A0AAV5DCY8-F1
#
_cell.length_a   1.000
_cell.length_b   1.000
_cell.length_c   1.000
_cell.angle_alpha   90.00
_cell.angle_beta   90.00
_cell.angle_gamma   90.00
#
_symmetry.space_group_name_H-M   'P 1'
#
loop_
_entity.id
_entity.type
_entity.pdbx_description
1 polymer ?
#
loop_
_entity_poly.entity_id
_entity_poly.type
_entity_poly.pdbx_seq_one_letter_code
_entity_poly.pdbx_strand_id
1 'polypeptide(L)'
;MPAPEPRLPLLLLLVAACSFGLAAGGGAGEGGAGSCDFSVERGGELYSFTLAAPTPAHRHGVLSEDGFYKVAVNDSILWFQVCDEMIFNFDPPVCLNCEDCGGPLRCGHGCSALVSKDIGGYDVCTTIGKAANSQISLIDESKPQQGVIVKMFSPKCSISISVLCDSTIAQVSDKFNLSGNCDYVGTRYLQC
;
A
#
# COMPACT_ATOMS: atom_id res chain seq x y z
N MET A 1 1.64 -25.96 -70.70
CA MET A 1 2.11 -26.02 -69.31
C MET A 1 3.27 -26.99 -69.21
N PRO A 2 4.49 -26.44 -69.22
CA PRO A 2 5.58 -26.97 -68.40
C PRO A 2 6.28 -25.83 -67.63
N ALA A 3 6.70 -26.10 -66.40
CA ALA A 3 7.72 -25.30 -65.73
C ALA A 3 9.11 -25.83 -66.17
N PRO A 4 10.06 -24.92 -66.43
CA PRO A 4 11.28 -24.98 -65.65
C PRO A 4 11.81 -23.60 -65.22
N GLU A 5 12.61 -23.65 -64.17
CA GLU A 5 13.28 -22.55 -63.46
C GLU A 5 14.04 -21.53 -64.33
N PRO A 6 14.16 -20.29 -63.84
CA PRO A 6 15.33 -19.46 -64.08
C PRO A 6 16.13 -19.22 -62.79
N ARG A 7 17.33 -19.80 -62.81
CA ARG A 7 18.64 -19.32 -62.33
C ARG A 7 18.64 -18.00 -61.51
N LEU A 8 19.02 -18.13 -60.23
CA LEU A 8 19.38 -17.03 -59.34
C LEU A 8 20.83 -16.56 -59.61
N PRO A 9 21.11 -15.26 -59.79
CA PRO A 9 22.46 -14.73 -59.68
C PRO A 9 22.80 -14.37 -58.22
N LEU A 10 24.05 -14.66 -57.90
CA LEU A 10 24.77 -14.34 -56.68
C LEU A 10 24.74 -12.83 -56.40
N LEU A 11 24.13 -12.40 -55.29
CA LEU A 11 24.41 -11.10 -54.68
C LEU A 11 24.68 -11.30 -53.19
N LEU A 12 25.94 -11.10 -52.80
CA LEU A 12 26.37 -10.91 -51.42
C LEU A 12 25.63 -9.72 -50.82
N LEU A 13 24.92 -9.91 -49.71
CA LEU A 13 24.64 -8.84 -48.75
C LEU A 13 24.88 -9.36 -47.33
N LEU A 14 25.88 -8.72 -46.70
CA LEU A 14 26.30 -8.88 -45.32
C LEU A 14 25.13 -8.62 -44.38
N VAL A 15 24.83 -9.57 -43.48
CA VAL A 15 23.99 -9.31 -42.31
C VAL A 15 24.87 -9.46 -41.07
N ALA A 16 25.05 -8.34 -40.38
CA ALA A 16 25.78 -8.22 -39.14
C ALA A 16 25.17 -9.12 -38.06
N ALA A 17 25.99 -9.94 -37.42
CA ALA A 17 25.64 -10.61 -36.19
C ALA A 17 25.57 -9.56 -35.06
N CYS A 18 24.36 -9.10 -34.72
CA CYS A 18 24.13 -8.40 -33.46
C CYS A 18 24.16 -9.43 -32.33
N SER A 19 25.28 -9.47 -31.63
CA SER A 19 25.44 -10.14 -30.35
C SER A 19 24.45 -9.54 -29.34
N PHE A 20 23.31 -10.19 -29.11
CA PHE A 20 22.44 -9.88 -27.98
C PHE A 20 23.17 -10.35 -26.71
N GLY A 21 23.89 -9.42 -26.08
CA GLY A 21 24.33 -9.58 -24.70
C GLY A 21 23.10 -9.74 -23.81
N LEU A 22 23.09 -10.80 -23.00
CA LEU A 22 22.19 -10.94 -21.86
C LEU A 22 22.41 -9.74 -20.93
N ALA A 23 21.57 -8.72 -21.05
CA ALA A 23 21.28 -7.82 -19.95
C ALA A 23 19.99 -8.33 -19.32
N ALA A 24 20.12 -8.87 -18.11
CA ALA A 24 19.00 -9.14 -17.22
C ALA A 24 18.33 -7.79 -16.89
N GLY A 25 17.32 -7.43 -17.67
CA GLY A 25 16.41 -6.33 -17.38
C GLY A 25 15.16 -6.90 -16.73
N GLY A 26 14.95 -6.59 -15.46
CA GLY A 26 13.83 -7.03 -14.66
C GLY A 26 12.49 -6.74 -15.34
N GLY A 27 11.58 -7.71 -15.26
CA GLY A 27 10.22 -7.56 -15.73
C GLY A 27 9.52 -6.42 -15.00
N ALA A 28 8.91 -5.53 -15.77
CA ALA A 28 7.89 -4.62 -15.26
C ALA A 28 6.63 -5.44 -14.98
N GLY A 29 6.45 -5.82 -13.72
CA GLY A 29 5.16 -6.23 -13.19
C GLY A 29 4.32 -5.00 -12.92
N GLU A 30 3.20 -4.87 -13.61
CA GLU A 30 2.17 -3.87 -13.37
C GLU A 30 1.35 -4.33 -12.15
N GLY A 31 1.67 -3.76 -10.99
CA GLY A 31 1.12 -4.13 -9.68
C GLY A 31 2.00 -3.59 -8.55
N GLY A 32 2.09 -2.26 -8.44
CA GLY A 32 2.90 -1.60 -7.41
C GLY A 32 2.22 -1.61 -6.05
N ALA A 33 2.31 -2.74 -5.35
CA ALA A 33 2.09 -2.80 -3.91
C ALA A 33 3.15 -1.93 -3.20
N GLY A 34 2.77 -1.19 -2.17
CA GLY A 34 3.71 -0.39 -1.39
C GLY A 34 4.71 -1.32 -0.70
N SER A 35 6.02 -1.05 -0.84
CA SER A 35 7.03 -1.79 -0.09
C SER A 35 6.75 -1.66 1.41
N CYS A 36 6.55 -2.79 2.07
CA CYS A 36 6.28 -2.85 3.50
C CYS A 36 7.56 -2.86 4.35
N ASP A 37 8.71 -2.75 3.69
CA ASP A 37 10.02 -2.61 4.26
C ASP A 37 10.55 -1.20 4.02
N PHE A 38 11.07 -0.59 5.08
CA PHE A 38 11.72 0.71 5.06
C PHE A 38 13.08 0.60 5.75
N SER A 39 14.13 1.08 5.10
CA SER A 39 15.47 1.14 5.69
C SER A 39 16.10 2.50 5.46
N VAL A 40 16.82 2.99 6.47
CA VAL A 40 17.48 4.30 6.44
C VAL A 40 18.80 4.27 7.21
N GLU A 41 19.83 4.89 6.66
CA GLU A 41 21.12 5.05 7.33
C GLU A 41 21.18 6.37 8.09
N ARG A 42 21.50 6.31 9.38
CA ARG A 42 21.66 7.48 10.25
C ARG A 42 22.84 7.26 11.18
N GLY A 43 23.79 8.20 11.19
CA GLY A 43 24.96 8.12 12.08
C GLY A 43 25.90 6.95 11.78
N GLY A 44 25.87 6.36 10.57
CA GLY A 44 26.65 5.17 10.22
C GLY A 44 26.01 3.85 10.64
N GLU A 45 24.79 3.88 11.19
CA GLU A 45 23.99 2.70 11.49
C GLU A 45 22.81 2.59 10.51
N LEU A 46 22.48 1.36 10.13
CA LEU A 46 21.33 1.04 9.29
C LEU A 46 20.14 0.66 10.17
N TYR A 47 19.05 1.41 10.06
CA TYR A 47 17.78 1.13 10.72
C TYR A 47 16.83 0.51 9.71
N SER A 48 16.24 -0.64 10.05
CA SER A 48 15.31 -1.37 9.18
C SER A 48 14.01 -1.64 9.90
N PHE A 49 12.91 -1.41 9.20
CA PHE A 49 11.55 -1.51 9.71
C PHE A 49 10.73 -2.38 8.75
N THR A 50 10.14 -3.46 9.27
CA THR A 50 9.24 -4.33 8.53
C THR A 50 7.83 -4.18 9.08
N LEU A 51 6.99 -3.48 8.33
CA LEU A 51 5.62 -3.13 8.74
C LEU A 51 4.62 -4.28 8.55
N ALA A 52 5.01 -5.34 7.82
CA ALA A 52 4.20 -6.54 7.60
C ALA A 52 4.32 -7.57 8.73
N ALA A 53 5.25 -7.38 9.68
CA ALA A 53 5.56 -8.40 10.68
C ALA A 53 4.33 -8.75 11.54
N PRO A 54 4.02 -10.04 11.74
CA PRO A 54 2.92 -10.46 12.59
C PRO A 54 3.15 -10.06 14.04
N THR A 55 2.08 -9.60 14.71
CA THR A 55 2.10 -9.28 16.15
C THR A 55 1.26 -10.31 16.92
N PRO A 56 1.43 -10.46 18.23
CA PRO A 56 0.57 -11.34 19.04
C PRO A 56 -0.93 -11.00 18.90
N ALA A 57 -1.28 -9.73 18.69
CA ALA A 57 -2.64 -9.27 18.42
C ALA A 57 -3.10 -9.51 16.96
N HIS A 58 -2.17 -9.60 16.00
CA HIS A 58 -2.44 -9.80 14.57
C HIS A 58 -1.56 -10.93 14.04
N ARG A 59 -1.95 -12.16 14.33
CA ARG A 59 -1.13 -13.36 14.03
C ARG A 59 -0.90 -13.61 12.54
N HIS A 60 -1.68 -12.98 11.67
CA HIS A 60 -1.52 -13.08 10.21
C HIS A 60 -0.79 -11.88 9.59
N GLY A 61 -0.30 -10.93 10.40
CA GLY A 61 0.37 -9.72 9.92
C GLY A 61 -0.59 -8.68 9.36
N VAL A 62 -0.05 -7.51 8.99
CA VAL A 62 -0.83 -6.41 8.40
C VAL A 62 -1.25 -6.73 6.95
N LEU A 63 -0.70 -7.79 6.35
CA LEU A 63 -0.96 -8.22 4.97
C LEU A 63 -1.93 -9.40 4.86
N SER A 64 -2.73 -9.68 5.89
CA SER A 64 -3.70 -10.79 5.82
C SER A 64 -4.98 -10.41 5.07
N GLU A 65 -5.74 -11.43 4.66
CA GLU A 65 -7.06 -11.33 4.03
C GLU A 65 -8.12 -10.66 4.93
N ASP A 66 -7.87 -10.61 6.24
CA ASP A 66 -8.58 -9.82 7.25
C ASP A 66 -7.63 -8.82 7.95
N GLY A 67 -6.60 -8.36 7.23
CA GLY A 67 -5.46 -7.59 7.74
C GLY A 67 -5.71 -6.08 7.90
N PHE A 68 -6.94 -5.65 7.68
CA PHE A 68 -7.34 -4.26 7.83
C PHE A 68 -7.72 -3.93 9.28
N TYR A 69 -7.67 -2.64 9.59
CA TYR A 69 -8.10 -2.05 10.84
C TYR A 69 -9.44 -1.38 10.63
N LYS A 70 -10.33 -1.57 11.61
CA LYS A 70 -11.63 -0.89 11.67
C LYS A 70 -11.71 -0.14 12.99
N VAL A 71 -11.73 1.18 12.93
CA VAL A 71 -11.67 2.06 14.10
C VAL A 71 -12.82 3.06 14.06
N ALA A 72 -13.54 3.22 15.17
CA ALA A 72 -14.50 4.30 15.32
C ALA A 72 -13.76 5.61 15.60
N VAL A 73 -14.02 6.64 14.78
CA VAL A 73 -13.42 7.97 14.92
C VAL A 73 -14.53 9.00 14.85
N ASN A 74 -14.86 9.60 15.98
CA ASN A 74 -16.06 10.44 16.15
C ASN A 74 -17.32 9.65 15.70
N ASP A 75 -18.16 10.25 14.85
CA ASP A 75 -19.36 9.64 14.28
C ASP A 75 -19.08 8.92 12.94
N SER A 76 -17.88 8.38 12.76
CA SER A 76 -17.45 7.74 11.51
C SER A 76 -16.67 6.46 11.79
N ILE A 77 -16.62 5.57 10.80
CA ILE A 77 -15.86 4.33 10.84
C ILE A 77 -14.73 4.42 9.85
N LEU A 78 -13.51 4.38 10.36
CA LEU A 78 -12.28 4.38 9.59
C LEU A 78 -11.81 2.95 9.34
N TRP A 79 -11.59 2.61 8.07
CA TRP A 79 -11.02 1.36 7.61
C TRP A 79 -9.66 1.64 6.98
N PHE A 80 -8.63 0.89 7.36
CA PHE A 80 -7.33 1.04 6.70
C PHE A 80 -6.45 -0.20 6.81
N GLN A 81 -5.56 -0.37 5.85
CA GLN A 81 -4.48 -1.34 5.86
C GLN A 81 -3.19 -0.60 5.50
N VAL A 82 -2.07 -1.04 6.09
CA VAL A 82 -0.76 -0.45 5.82
C VAL A 82 -0.10 -1.27 4.71
N CYS A 83 0.67 -0.59 3.84
CA CYS A 83 1.46 -1.16 2.73
C CYS A 83 0.67 -1.70 1.52
N ASP A 84 -0.54 -2.19 1.73
CA ASP A 84 -1.32 -2.81 0.68
C ASP A 84 -2.77 -2.32 0.66
N GLU A 85 -3.52 -2.72 -0.36
CA GLU A 85 -4.94 -2.47 -0.48
C GLU A 85 -5.72 -3.36 0.48
N MET A 86 -6.86 -2.85 0.98
CA MET A 86 -7.76 -3.64 1.79
C MET A 86 -8.41 -4.73 0.94
N ILE A 87 -8.45 -5.94 1.50
CA ILE A 87 -9.13 -7.08 0.91
C ILE A 87 -10.15 -7.55 1.95
N PHE A 88 -11.37 -7.84 1.49
CA PHE A 88 -12.45 -8.33 2.34
C PHE A 88 -12.95 -9.68 1.86
N ASN A 89 -13.02 -10.62 2.79
CA ASN A 89 -13.73 -11.88 2.60
C ASN A 89 -15.16 -11.84 3.14
N PHE A 90 -15.32 -11.26 4.32
CA PHE A 90 -16.59 -11.14 5.02
C PHE A 90 -16.81 -9.68 5.42
N ASP A 91 -18.07 -9.26 5.40
CA ASP A 91 -18.53 -7.94 5.86
C ASP A 91 -17.73 -6.73 5.32
N PRO A 92 -17.59 -6.58 3.98
CA PRO A 92 -17.02 -5.36 3.41
C PRO A 92 -17.87 -4.13 3.77
N PRO A 93 -17.30 -2.91 3.73
CA PRO A 93 -18.06 -1.67 3.86
C PRO A 93 -19.23 -1.62 2.88
N VAL A 94 -20.44 -1.34 3.40
CA VAL A 94 -21.64 -1.12 2.57
C VAL A 94 -22.00 0.35 2.66
N CYS A 95 -21.60 1.12 1.65
CA CYS A 95 -21.76 2.56 1.64
C CYS A 95 -21.80 3.10 0.20
N LEU A 96 -22.38 4.30 0.05
CA LEU A 96 -22.41 5.01 -1.23
C LEU A 96 -21.05 5.66 -1.54
N ASN A 97 -20.83 6.05 -2.80
CA ASN A 97 -19.64 6.80 -3.24
C ASN A 97 -18.31 6.03 -3.12
N CYS A 98 -18.27 4.78 -3.58
CA CYS A 98 -17.10 3.92 -3.48
C CYS A 98 -16.37 3.62 -4.81
N GLU A 99 -16.62 4.42 -5.84
CA GLU A 99 -16.06 4.20 -7.20
C GLU A 99 -14.52 4.16 -7.20
N ASP A 100 -13.87 5.00 -6.38
CA ASP A 100 -12.41 5.10 -6.31
C ASP A 100 -11.77 4.05 -5.37
N CYS A 101 -12.56 3.16 -4.78
CA CYS A 101 -12.13 2.09 -3.87
C CYS A 101 -13.00 0.83 -4.06
N GLY A 102 -13.00 0.29 -5.29
CA GLY A 102 -13.55 -1.04 -5.58
C GLY A 102 -14.98 -1.05 -6.12
N GLY A 103 -15.62 0.12 -6.16
CA GLY A 103 -16.97 0.30 -6.69
C GLY A 103 -18.06 -0.23 -5.74
N PRO A 104 -19.32 -0.18 -6.17
CA PRO A 104 -20.47 -0.50 -5.31
C PRO A 104 -20.57 -1.99 -4.93
N LEU A 105 -19.94 -2.90 -5.66
CA LEU A 105 -20.00 -4.34 -5.41
C LEU A 105 -18.92 -4.85 -4.46
N ARG A 106 -17.78 -4.16 -4.40
CA ARG A 106 -16.59 -4.56 -3.63
C ARG A 106 -15.97 -3.35 -2.94
N CYS A 107 -16.80 -2.52 -2.35
CA CYS A 107 -16.34 -1.30 -1.70
C CYS A 107 -15.30 -1.63 -0.62
N GLY A 108 -14.22 -0.85 -0.59
CA GLY A 108 -13.06 -1.12 0.25
C GLY A 108 -11.93 -1.85 -0.49
N HIS A 109 -12.21 -2.62 -1.53
CA HIS A 109 -11.15 -3.23 -2.36
C HIS A 109 -10.50 -2.18 -3.26
N GLY A 110 -9.18 -2.23 -3.48
CA GLY A 110 -8.53 -1.26 -4.40
C GLY A 110 -8.16 0.08 -3.76
N CYS A 111 -8.30 0.21 -2.44
CA CYS A 111 -7.70 1.30 -1.69
C CYS A 111 -7.15 0.79 -0.35
N SER A 112 -6.22 1.54 0.24
CA SER A 112 -5.61 1.17 1.51
C SER A 112 -6.30 1.83 2.70
N ALA A 113 -7.12 2.85 2.46
CA ALA A 113 -7.87 3.49 3.53
C ALA A 113 -9.16 4.16 3.03
N LEU A 114 -10.21 3.98 3.80
CA LEU A 114 -11.58 4.41 3.53
C LEU A 114 -12.22 4.88 4.84
N VAL A 115 -13.00 5.96 4.80
CA VAL A 115 -13.88 6.34 5.91
C VAL A 115 -15.34 6.23 5.48
N SER A 116 -16.16 5.66 6.36
CA SER A 116 -17.62 5.62 6.24
C SER A 116 -18.24 6.54 7.28
N LYS A 117 -19.24 7.32 6.86
CA LYS A 117 -20.01 8.20 7.74
C LYS A 117 -21.49 8.06 7.46
N ASP A 118 -22.29 7.91 8.51
CA ASP A 118 -23.74 7.97 8.40
C ASP A 118 -24.20 9.40 8.08
N ILE A 119 -24.98 9.53 7.00
CA ILE A 119 -25.60 10.78 6.59
C ILE A 119 -27.10 10.53 6.43
N GLY A 120 -27.85 10.63 7.53
CA GLY A 120 -29.31 10.49 7.48
C GLY A 120 -29.78 9.05 7.36
N GLY A 121 -29.10 8.12 8.02
CA GLY A 121 -29.47 6.70 8.09
C GLY A 121 -28.87 5.83 6.99
N TYR A 122 -27.92 6.36 6.21
CA TYR A 122 -27.13 5.59 5.25
C TYR A 122 -25.67 6.02 5.30
N ASP A 123 -24.79 5.05 5.11
CA ASP A 123 -23.35 5.25 5.09
C ASP A 123 -22.87 5.82 3.73
N VAL A 124 -22.07 6.87 3.79
CA VAL A 124 -21.37 7.45 2.64
C VAL A 124 -19.87 7.30 2.85
N CYS A 125 -19.20 6.73 1.85
CA CYS A 125 -17.78 6.45 1.89
C CYS A 125 -16.95 7.53 1.19
N THR A 126 -15.74 7.70 1.72
CA THR A 126 -14.70 8.56 1.16
C THR A 126 -13.37 7.81 1.18
N THR A 127 -12.75 7.64 0.01
CA THR A 127 -11.41 7.09 -0.11
C THR A 127 -10.39 8.09 0.40
N ILE A 128 -9.58 7.68 1.39
CA ILE A 128 -8.59 8.57 2.01
C ILE A 128 -7.14 8.19 1.73
N GLY A 129 -6.88 6.96 1.26
CA GLY A 129 -5.52 6.52 0.94
C GLY A 129 -5.48 5.33 -0.01
N LYS A 130 -4.43 5.26 -0.83
CA LYS A 130 -4.12 4.15 -1.73
C LYS A 130 -2.69 3.67 -1.50
N ALA A 131 -2.43 2.38 -1.71
CA ALA A 131 -1.11 1.78 -1.51
C ALA A 131 -0.06 2.44 -2.41
N ALA A 132 -0.41 2.67 -3.68
CA ALA A 132 0.42 3.37 -4.67
C ALA A 132 0.78 4.82 -4.27
N ASN A 133 0.00 5.41 -3.36
CA ASN A 133 0.16 6.77 -2.86
C ASN A 133 0.54 6.73 -1.38
N SER A 134 1.52 5.92 -1.03
CA SER A 134 2.05 5.78 0.33
C SER A 134 3.47 6.31 0.44
N GLN A 135 3.79 6.87 1.61
CA GLN A 135 5.12 7.35 1.98
C GLN A 135 5.45 6.88 3.38
N ILE A 136 6.68 6.44 3.58
CA ILE A 136 7.20 6.03 4.89
C ILE A 136 8.34 6.98 5.26
N SER A 137 8.32 7.50 6.48
CA SER A 137 9.37 8.38 7.02
C SER A 137 9.65 8.06 8.48
N LEU A 138 10.78 8.50 9.03
CA LEU A 138 11.03 8.38 10.47
C LEU A 138 10.07 9.30 11.26
N ILE A 139 9.71 8.88 12.47
CA ILE A 139 9.00 9.74 13.43
C ILE A 139 9.92 10.86 13.92
N ASP A 140 11.18 10.52 14.18
CA ASP A 140 12.22 11.44 14.65
C ASP A 140 13.56 11.07 14.02
N GLU A 141 14.09 11.96 13.18
CA GLU A 141 15.37 11.79 12.49
C GLU A 141 16.56 11.65 13.44
N SER A 142 16.45 12.19 14.67
CA SER A 142 17.48 12.09 15.70
C SER A 142 17.39 10.82 16.55
N LYS A 143 16.24 10.14 16.52
CA LYS A 143 15.99 8.87 17.24
C LYS A 143 15.26 7.87 16.32
N PRO A 144 15.94 7.34 15.28
CA PRO A 144 15.31 6.46 14.30
C PRO A 144 14.64 5.24 14.94
N GLN A 145 15.21 4.71 16.03
CA GLN A 145 14.66 3.59 16.80
C GLN A 145 13.25 3.82 17.36
N GLN A 146 12.78 5.06 17.42
CA GLN A 146 11.42 5.38 17.88
C GLN A 146 10.33 4.84 16.94
N GLY A 147 10.65 4.70 15.65
CA GLY A 147 9.76 4.15 14.64
C GLY A 147 9.49 5.08 13.46
N VAL A 148 8.44 4.76 12.70
CA VAL A 148 8.15 5.36 11.40
C VAL A 148 6.72 5.90 11.31
N ILE A 149 6.49 6.83 10.40
CA ILE A 149 5.17 7.32 10.02
C ILE A 149 4.87 6.76 8.64
N VAL A 150 3.72 6.09 8.50
CA VAL A 150 3.18 5.72 7.20
C VAL A 150 2.07 6.69 6.84
N LYS A 151 2.28 7.45 5.77
CA LYS A 151 1.32 8.39 5.25
C LYS A 151 0.76 7.88 3.92
N MET A 152 -0.56 7.80 3.83
CA MET A 152 -1.27 7.48 2.59
C MET A 152 -2.19 8.64 2.22
N PHE A 153 -2.38 8.87 0.93
CA PHE A 153 -3.18 9.99 0.45
C PHE A 153 -4.05 9.66 -0.75
N SER A 154 -5.20 10.34 -0.80
CA SER A 154 -6.03 10.51 -1.97
C SER A 154 -6.00 11.99 -2.39
N PRO A 155 -6.57 12.39 -3.53
CA PRO A 155 -6.53 13.79 -3.98
C PRO A 155 -7.10 14.82 -2.99
N LYS A 156 -7.92 14.40 -2.02
CA LYS A 156 -8.62 15.31 -1.08
C LYS A 156 -8.40 14.99 0.40
N CYS A 157 -7.81 13.84 0.71
CA CYS A 157 -7.75 13.32 2.07
C CYS A 157 -6.41 12.65 2.31
N SER A 158 -6.04 12.52 3.58
CA SER A 158 -4.86 11.76 3.96
C SER A 158 -5.04 11.03 5.27
N ILE A 159 -4.25 9.97 5.44
CA ILE A 159 -4.12 9.25 6.71
C ILE A 159 -2.64 9.10 7.02
N SER A 160 -2.25 9.43 8.25
CA SER A 160 -0.88 9.29 8.77
C SER A 160 -0.91 8.41 10.01
N ILE A 161 -0.13 7.33 9.98
CA ILE A 161 -0.11 6.31 11.03
C ILE A 161 1.31 6.28 11.59
N SER A 162 1.47 6.76 12.82
CA SER A 162 2.72 6.66 13.55
C SER A 162 2.87 5.25 14.10
N VAL A 163 3.80 4.49 13.56
CA VAL A 163 4.18 3.15 14.02
C VAL A 163 5.32 3.29 15.01
N LEU A 164 5.01 3.16 16.30
CA LEU A 164 5.99 3.21 17.37
C LEU A 164 6.57 1.82 17.60
N CYS A 165 7.90 1.74 17.58
CA CYS A 165 8.66 0.52 17.83
C CYS A 165 9.11 0.54 19.30
N ASP A 166 8.27 -0.02 20.19
CA ASP A 166 8.60 -0.18 21.61
C ASP A 166 8.51 -1.66 21.98
N SER A 167 9.63 -2.23 22.45
CA SER A 167 9.74 -3.64 22.82
C SER A 167 9.01 -4.00 24.12
N THR A 168 8.43 -3.02 24.83
CA THR A 168 7.87 -3.22 26.18
C THR A 168 6.33 -3.10 26.27
N ILE A 169 5.63 -2.66 25.23
CA ILE A 169 4.19 -2.35 25.30
C ILE A 169 3.37 -3.31 24.44
N ALA A 170 2.65 -4.23 25.11
CA ALA A 170 1.69 -5.17 24.50
C ALA A 170 0.28 -4.57 24.29
N GLN A 171 0.08 -3.28 24.53
CA GLN A 171 -1.24 -2.65 24.41
C GLN A 171 -1.31 -1.75 23.18
N VAL A 172 -1.96 -2.30 22.14
CA VAL A 172 -2.35 -1.59 20.92
C VAL A 172 -3.47 -0.61 21.29
N SER A 173 -3.13 0.62 21.64
CA SER A 173 -4.12 1.70 21.71
C SER A 173 -4.17 2.40 20.37
N ASP A 174 -5.17 2.05 19.56
CA ASP A 174 -5.44 2.72 18.29
C ASP A 174 -6.20 4.03 18.57
N LYS A 175 -5.46 5.12 18.79
CA LYS A 175 -6.05 6.47 18.89
C LYS A 175 -5.92 7.16 17.56
N PHE A 176 -7.04 7.36 16.88
CA PHE A 176 -7.12 8.16 15.66
C PHE A 176 -7.88 9.45 15.95
N ASN A 177 -7.32 10.56 15.47
CA ASN A 177 -7.92 11.89 15.54
C ASN A 177 -8.02 12.47 14.14
N LEU A 178 -9.05 13.29 13.94
CA LEU A 178 -9.18 14.11 12.75
C LEU A 178 -8.44 15.43 12.99
N SER A 179 -7.34 15.66 12.26
CA SER A 179 -6.48 16.84 12.40
C SER A 179 -6.85 17.98 11.44
N GLY A 180 -7.85 17.79 10.55
CA GLY A 180 -8.27 18.73 9.51
C GLY A 180 -9.67 18.38 8.97
N ASN A 181 -10.00 18.78 7.74
CA ASN A 181 -11.30 18.41 7.14
C ASN A 181 -11.38 16.93 6.72
N CYS A 182 -10.25 16.33 6.33
CA CYS A 182 -10.15 14.93 5.91
C CYS A 182 -8.73 14.35 6.13
N ASP A 183 -8.06 14.82 7.18
CA ASP A 183 -6.70 14.39 7.54
C ASP A 183 -6.75 13.60 8.84
N TYR A 184 -6.56 12.29 8.71
CA TYR A 184 -6.59 11.35 9.83
C TYR A 184 -5.18 11.13 10.34
N VAL A 185 -4.99 11.25 11.65
CA VAL A 185 -3.72 10.96 12.28
C VAL A 185 -3.97 9.95 13.38
N GLY A 186 -3.25 8.84 13.34
CA GLY A 186 -3.30 7.84 14.38
C GLY A 186 -1.92 7.40 14.82
N THR A 187 -1.87 6.87 16.03
CA THR A 187 -0.68 6.22 16.55
C THR A 187 -1.00 4.76 16.80
N ARG A 188 -0.06 3.90 16.43
CA ARG A 188 -0.15 2.47 16.59
C ARG A 188 1.16 1.92 17.12
N TYR A 189 1.05 1.06 18.12
CA TYR A 189 2.19 0.32 18.65
C TYR A 189 2.32 -0.99 17.87
N LEU A 190 3.45 -1.18 17.20
CA LEU A 190 3.80 -2.44 16.55
C LEU A 190 5.15 -2.90 17.07
N GLN A 191 5.39 -4.19 16.97
CA GLN A 191 6.72 -4.72 17.13
C GLN A 191 7.46 -4.56 15.80
N CYS A 192 8.28 -3.51 15.74
CA CYS A 192 9.43 -3.43 14.87
C CYS A 192 10.67 -3.79 15.72
#